data_AF-A0A5R9FTZ6-F1
#
_entry.id   AF-A0A5R9FTZ6-F1
#
_cell.length_a   1.000
_cell.length_b   1.000
_cell.length_c   1.000
_cell.angle_alpha   90.00
_cell.angle_beta   90.00
_cell.angle_gamma   90.00
#
_symmetry.space_group_name_H-M   'P 1'
#
loop_
_entity.id
_entity.type
_entity.pdbx_description
1 polymer ?
#
loop_
_entity_poly.entity_id
_entity_poly.type
_entity_poly.pdbx_seq_one_letter_code
_entity_poly.pdbx_strand_id
1 'polypeptide(L)' 'MIRSPSEVTVGADGTVALPMSILAEAGINPGETLLAHSDGDGRVVLRRLDDAVSDLISGRQL' A
#
# COMPACT_ATOMS: atom_id res chain seq x y z
N MET A 1 -16.18 7.59 -6.98
CA MET A 1 -16.45 6.38 -6.18
C MET A 1 -16.00 6.67 -4.76
N ILE A 2 -16.84 6.44 -3.75
CA ILE A 2 -16.45 6.63 -2.35
C ILE A 2 -15.59 5.42 -1.99
N ARG A 3 -14.31 5.64 -1.68
CA ARG A 3 -13.42 4.58 -1.17
C ARG A 3 -13.83 4.32 0.28
N SER A 4 -14.33 3.12 0.56
CA SER A 4 -14.82 2.78 1.89
C SER A 4 -13.67 2.25 2.74
N PRO A 5 -13.31 2.91 3.86
CA PRO A 5 -12.31 2.37 4.76
C PRO A 5 -12.77 1.02 5.30
N SER A 6 -11.81 0.11 5.49
CA SER A 6 -12.05 -1.19 6.13
C SER A 6 -11.23 -1.28 7.40
N GLU A 7 -11.85 -1.75 8.48
CA GLU A 7 -11.14 -2.05 9.71
C GLU A 7 -10.31 -3.33 9.51
N VAL A 8 -9.04 -3.27 9.88
CA VAL A 8 -8.10 -4.40 9.83
C VAL A 8 -7.30 -4.44 11.14
N THR A 9 -6.86 -5.62 11.52
CA THR A 9 -6.02 -5.83 12.70
C THR A 9 -4.62 -6.20 12.27
N VAL A 10 -3.61 -5.57 12.87
CA VAL A 10 -2.21 -5.99 12.73
C VAL A 10 -2.00 -7.20 13.63
N GLY A 11 -1.61 -8.32 13.04
CA GLY A 11 -1.28 -9.55 13.75
C GLY A 11 -0.06 -9.37 14.67
N ALA A 12 0.10 -10.27 15.63
CA ALA A 12 1.24 -10.25 16.55
C ALA A 12 2.60 -10.45 15.85
N ASP A 13 2.58 -10.99 14.64
CA ASP A 13 3.72 -11.16 13.73
C ASP A 13 3.97 -9.94 12.83
N GLY A 14 3.15 -8.88 12.96
CA GLY A 14 3.21 -7.68 12.13
C GLY A 14 2.49 -7.80 10.79
N THR A 15 1.81 -8.93 10.52
CA THR A 15 1.08 -9.13 9.26
C THR A 15 -0.27 -8.41 9.30
N VAL A 16 -0.66 -7.77 8.19
CA VAL A 16 -2.02 -7.24 8.00
C VAL A 16 -2.67 -7.89 6.79
N ALA A 17 -3.88 -8.40 6.97
CA ALA A 17 -4.69 -8.92 5.87
C ALA A 17 -5.55 -7.81 5.27
N LEU A 18 -5.28 -7.44 4.03
CA LEU A 18 -6.07 -6.42 3.32
C LEU A 18 -7.24 -7.06 2.57
N PRO A 19 -8.46 -6.49 2.66
CA PRO A 19 -9.58 -6.95 1.85
C PRO A 19 -9.28 -6.82 0.35
N MET A 20 -9.73 -7.80 -0.42
CA MET A 20 -9.59 -7.82 -1.89
C MET A 20 -10.20 -6.58 -2.56
N SER A 21 -11.26 -6.03 -1.99
CA SER A 21 -11.88 -4.78 -2.48
C SER A 21 -10.92 -3.59 -2.39
N ILE A 22 -10.18 -3.44 -1.28
CA ILE A 22 -9.19 -2.37 -1.10
C ILE A 22 -8.04 -2.53 -2.08
N LEU A 23 -7.56 -3.77 -2.28
CA LEU A 23 -6.52 -4.05 -3.28
C LEU A 23 -6.98 -3.68 -4.70
N ALA A 24 -8.22 -4.04 -5.06
CA ALA A 24 -8.82 -3.71 -6.36
C ALA A 24 -8.96 -2.19 -6.56
N GLU A 25 -9.40 -1.45 -5.54
CA GLU A 25 -9.48 0.02 -5.58
C GLU A 25 -8.12 0.70 -5.73
N ALA A 26 -7.07 0.09 -5.16
CA ALA A 26 -5.69 0.56 -5.28
C ALA A 26 -5.00 0.10 -6.58
N GLY A 27 -5.63 -0.78 -7.37
CA GLY A 27 -5.02 -1.37 -8.56
C GLY A 27 -3.80 -2.24 -8.24
N ILE A 28 -3.84 -2.95 -7.11
CA ILE A 28 -2.79 -3.86 -6.64
C ILE A 28 -3.26 -5.30 -6.84
N ASN A 29 -2.41 -6.14 -7.44
CA ASN A 29 -2.72 -7.55 -7.61
C ASN A 29 -2.23 -8.39 -6.40
N PRO A 30 -2.95 -9.46 -6.02
CA PRO A 30 -2.43 -10.41 -5.04
C PRO A 30 -1.10 -11.02 -5.49
N GLY A 31 -0.14 -11.08 -4.58
CA GLY A 31 1.21 -11.60 -4.86
C GLY A 31 2.17 -10.58 -5.49
N GLU A 32 1.71 -9.37 -5.80
CA GLU A 32 2.57 -8.28 -6.25
C GLU A 32 3.45 -7.75 -5.11
N THR A 33 4.68 -7.32 -5.41
CA THR A 33 5.59 -6.75 -4.42
C THR A 33 5.32 -5.26 -4.25
N LEU A 34 5.20 -4.81 -3.01
CA LEU A 34 4.89 -3.43 -2.65
C LEU A 34 6.04 -2.79 -1.86
N LEU A 35 6.23 -1.50 -2.05
CA LEU A 35 6.99 -0.65 -1.15
C LEU A 35 6.08 -0.20 0.00
N ALA A 36 6.51 -0.45 1.23
CA ALA A 36 5.85 0.03 2.44
C ALA A 36 6.72 1.11 3.10
N HIS A 37 6.13 2.26 3.41
CA HIS A 37 6.80 3.29 4.20
C HIS A 37 5.83 3.96 5.19
N SER A 38 6.40 4.61 6.21
CA SER A 38 5.65 5.46 7.14
C SER A 38 5.72 6.90 6.66
N ASP A 39 4.55 7.51 6.42
CA ASP A 39 4.42 8.92 6.02
C ASP A 39 4.31 9.85 7.26
N GLY A 40 4.52 9.30 8.46
CA GLY A 40 4.28 10.01 9.71
C GLY A 40 2.82 9.89 10.20
N ASP A 41 2.54 10.48 11.37
CA ASP A 41 1.20 10.51 11.99
C ASP A 41 0.50 9.14 12.14
N GLY A 42 1.28 8.06 12.25
CA GLY A 42 0.76 6.70 12.36
C GLY A 42 0.18 6.14 11.05
N ARG A 43 0.55 6.70 9.89
CA ARG A 43 0.10 6.24 8.57
C ARG A 43 1.14 5.37 7.90
N VAL A 44 0.72 4.18 7.47
CA VAL A 44 1.50 3.31 6.58
C VAL A 44 0.95 3.44 5.16
N VAL A 45 1.83 3.74 4.21
CA VAL A 45 1.51 3.82 2.79
C VAL A 45 2.11 2.61 2.09
N LEU A 46 1.26 1.92 1.32
CA LEU A 46 1.66 0.83 0.44
C LEU A 46 1.58 1.32 -1.00
N ARG A 47 2.63 1.06 -1.77
CA ARG A 47 2.76 1.51 -3.16
C ARG A 47 3.34 0.38 -4.02
N ARG A 48 2.89 0.25 -5.27
CA ARG A 48 3.49 -0.71 -6.21
C ARG A 48 4.98 -0.42 -6.37
N LEU A 49 5.81 -1.45 -6.25
CA LEU A 49 7.26 -1.27 -6.29
C LEU A 49 7.71 -0.65 -7.61
N ASP A 50 7.16 -1.12 -8.73
CA ASP A 50 7.52 -0.62 -10.07
C ASP A 50 7.24 0.88 -10.23
N ASP A 51 6.11 1.35 -9.70
CA ASP A 51 5.76 2.78 -9.73
C ASP A 51 6.71 3.61 -8.88
N ALA A 52 7.10 3.09 -7.71
CA ALA A 52 8.04 3.77 -6.82
C ALA A 52 9.43 3.87 -7.46
N VAL A 53 9.91 2.78 -8.08
CA VAL A 53 11.18 2.75 -8.82
C VAL A 53 11.14 3.71 -10.00
N SER A 54 10.08 3.69 -10.80
CA SER A 54 9.90 4.59 -11.95
C SER A 54 9.94 6.06 -11.52
N ASP A 55 9.28 6.40 -10.42
CA ASP A 55 9.28 7.77 -9.90
C ASP A 55 10.65 8.20 -9.38
N LEU A 56 11.37 7.32 -8.67
CA LEU A 56 12.74 7.59 -8.20
C LEU A 56 13.69 7.86 -9.39
N ILE A 57 13.63 7.03 -10.43
CA ILE A 57 14.44 7.21 -11.65
C ILE A 57 14.06 8.51 -12.36
N SER A 58 12.78 8.88 -12.31
CA SER A 58 12.27 10.13 -12.89
C SER A 58 12.53 11.37 -12.03
N GLY A 59 13.21 11.24 -10.89
CA GLY A 59 13.52 12.33 -9.97
C GLY A 59 12.29 12.86 -9.19
N ARG A 60 11.22 12.06 -9.10
CA ARG A 60 10.04 12.39 -8.29
C ARG A 60 10.22 11.89 -6.86
N GLN A 61 9.52 12.54 -5.93
CA GLN A 61 9.53 12.13 -4.53
C GLN A 61 8.77 10.79 -4.37
N LEU A 62 9.29 9.94 -3.48
CA LEU A 62 8.73 8.64 -3.12
C LEU A 62 7.51 8.76 -2.21
#